data_AF-A0A6M3JTV3-F1
#
_entry.id   AF-A0A6M3JTV3-F1
#
_cell.length_a   1.000
_cell.length_b   1.000
_cell.length_c   1.000
_cell.angle_alpha   90.00
_cell.angle_beta   90.00
_cell.angle_gamma   90.00
#
_symmetry.space_group_name_H-M   'P 1'
#
loop_
_entity.id
_entity.type
_entity.pdbx_description
1 polymer ?
#
loop_
_entity_poly.entity_id
_entity_poly.type
_entity_poly.pdbx_seq_one_letter_code
_entity_poly.pdbx_strand_id
1 'polypeptide(L)'
;MHNLLTKIFAKRGIKDFNELDNTPLPDGSPSERQVFETWNKILSEGEMTVEKIQEFCQSQIDVIENKWKDLDIEQTKKAEWIPIHNVYSAILLAIKSPKAARENLEKQLIELTK
;
A
#
# COMPACT_ATOMS: atom_id res chain seq x y z
N MET A 1 20.51 5.63 -2.92
CA MET A 1 20.21 4.26 -2.47
C MET A 1 20.00 4.29 -0.96
N HIS A 2 18.92 3.71 -0.44
CA HIS A 2 18.60 3.74 0.99
C HIS A 2 19.67 3.00 1.83
N ASN A 3 20.02 3.52 3.01
CA ASN A 3 21.13 3.01 3.85
C ASN A 3 21.04 1.51 4.19
N LEU A 4 19.82 0.96 4.33
CA LEU A 4 19.64 -0.48 4.56
C LEU A 4 20.03 -1.31 3.34
N LEU A 5 19.70 -0.85 2.14
CA LEU A 5 20.05 -1.55 0.90
C LEU A 5 21.55 -1.50 0.65
N THR A 6 22.19 -0.36 0.94
CA THR A 6 23.65 -0.24 0.89
C THR A 6 24.34 -1.26 1.80
N LYS A 7 23.81 -1.50 3.02
CA LYS A 7 24.34 -2.53 3.94
C LYS A 7 24.12 -3.95 3.42
N ILE A 8 22.99 -4.23 2.77
CA ILE A 8 22.69 -5.54 2.18
C ILE A 8 23.63 -5.80 0.99
N PHE A 9 23.79 -4.81 0.11
CA PHE A 9 24.68 -4.89 -1.05
C PHE A 9 26.12 -5.14 -0.61
N ALA A 10 26.61 -4.38 0.38
CA ALA A 10 27.94 -4.58 0.95
C ALA A 10 28.14 -6.00 1.53
N LYS A 11 27.12 -6.58 2.20
CA LYS A 11 27.18 -7.97 2.68
C LYS A 11 27.22 -9.01 1.56
N ARG A 12 26.60 -8.72 0.42
CA ARG A 12 26.59 -9.60 -0.76
C ARG A 12 27.76 -9.34 -1.71
N GLY A 13 28.63 -8.37 -1.41
CA GLY A 13 29.75 -7.98 -2.27
C GLY A 13 29.32 -7.20 -3.53
N ILE A 14 28.08 -6.70 -3.56
CA ILE A 14 27.48 -5.99 -4.68
C ILE A 14 27.76 -4.49 -4.52
N LYS A 15 28.24 -3.81 -5.57
CA LYS A 15 28.57 -2.38 -5.51
C LYS A 15 27.41 -1.48 -5.93
N ASP A 16 26.62 -1.91 -6.91
CA ASP A 16 25.54 -1.11 -7.48
C ASP A 16 24.45 -1.98 -8.11
N PHE A 17 23.28 -1.41 -8.39
CA PHE A 17 22.14 -2.09 -9.02
C PHE A 17 22.46 -2.72 -10.38
N ASN A 18 23.50 -2.22 -11.06
CA ASN A 18 23.93 -2.76 -12.35
C ASN A 18 24.59 -4.14 -12.26
N GLU A 19 24.98 -4.58 -11.07
CA GLU A 19 25.51 -5.93 -10.82
C GLU A 19 24.41 -6.95 -10.48
N LEU A 20 23.15 -6.51 -10.35
CA LEU A 20 22.00 -7.39 -10.14
C LEU A 20 21.49 -7.96 -11.46
N ASP A 21 21.00 -9.20 -11.40
CA ASP A 21 20.35 -9.81 -12.54
C ASP A 21 19.08 -9.02 -12.92
N ASN A 22 19.00 -8.68 -14.21
CA ASN A 22 17.86 -7.97 -14.78
C ASN A 22 16.98 -8.89 -15.63
N THR A 23 17.27 -10.20 -15.65
CA THR A 23 16.47 -11.20 -16.35
C THR A 23 15.19 -11.47 -15.55
N PRO A 24 14.00 -11.32 -16.15
CA PRO A 24 12.76 -11.74 -15.52
C PRO A 24 12.77 -13.24 -15.25
N LEU A 25 12.15 -13.67 -14.16
CA LEU A 25 12.07 -15.08 -13.83
C LEU A 25 11.15 -15.82 -14.81
N PRO A 26 11.36 -17.14 -15.05
CA PRO A 26 10.59 -17.91 -16.04
C PRO A 26 9.08 -17.95 -15.79
N ASP A 27 8.66 -17.67 -14.56
CA ASP A 27 7.28 -17.60 -14.11
C ASP A 27 6.62 -16.21 -14.31
N GLY A 28 7.35 -15.27 -14.93
CA GLY A 28 6.90 -13.90 -15.16
C GLY A 28 7.06 -12.99 -13.94
N SER A 29 7.71 -13.43 -12.87
CA SER A 29 7.98 -12.59 -11.71
C SER A 29 9.15 -11.62 -11.95
N PRO A 30 9.21 -10.49 -11.20
CA PRO A 30 10.17 -9.42 -11.46
C PRO A 30 11.62 -9.87 -11.30
N SER A 31 12.54 -9.27 -12.07
CA SER A 31 13.98 -9.53 -11.93
C SER A 31 14.50 -9.06 -10.56
N GLU A 32 15.63 -9.63 -10.11
CA GLU A 32 16.23 -9.24 -8.83
C GLU A 32 16.48 -7.73 -8.76
N ARG A 33 16.97 -7.14 -9.87
CA ARG A 33 17.14 -5.69 -10.00
C ARG A 33 15.84 -4.93 -9.79
N GLN A 34 14.74 -5.34 -10.44
CA GLN A 34 13.44 -4.69 -10.32
C GLN A 34 12.90 -4.74 -8.89
N VAL A 35 13.11 -5.86 -8.19
CA VAL A 35 12.72 -6.01 -6.78
C VAL A 35 13.48 -5.01 -5.91
N PHE A 36 14.80 -4.93 -6.05
CA PHE A 36 15.60 -4.02 -5.25
C PHE A 36 15.36 -2.54 -5.59
N GLU A 37 15.08 -2.20 -6.84
CA GLU A 37 14.68 -0.85 -7.24
C GLU A 37 13.34 -0.46 -6.59
N THR A 38 12.37 -1.39 -6.56
CA THR A 38 11.09 -1.20 -5.88
C THR A 38 11.30 -0.97 -4.38
N TRP A 39 12.14 -1.78 -3.72
CA TRP A 39 12.47 -1.58 -2.32
C TRP A 39 13.17 -0.26 -2.08
N ASN A 40 14.09 0.14 -2.96
CA ASN A 40 14.78 1.42 -2.83
C ASN A 40 13.80 2.58 -2.92
N LYS A 41 12.82 2.50 -3.83
CA LYS A 41 11.75 3.50 -3.94
C LYS A 41 10.93 3.57 -2.65
N ILE A 42 10.44 2.44 -2.14
CA ILE A 42 9.63 2.37 -0.91
C ILE A 42 10.41 2.92 0.30
N LEU A 43 11.67 2.49 0.45
CA LEU A 43 12.48 2.88 1.60
C LEU A 43 13.01 4.33 1.50
N SER A 44 13.15 4.87 0.28
CA SER A 44 13.61 6.24 0.06
C SER A 44 12.47 7.25 -0.04
N GLU A 45 11.21 6.80 -0.07
CA GLU A 45 10.01 7.65 -0.25
C GLU A 45 9.70 8.57 0.96
N GLY A 46 10.53 8.54 2.00
CA GLY A 46 10.45 9.44 3.15
C GLY A 46 9.47 8.99 4.22
N GLU A 47 8.87 9.94 4.94
CA GLU A 47 7.89 9.66 5.99
C GLU A 47 6.61 9.02 5.44
N MET A 48 6.07 8.09 6.22
CA MET A 48 4.76 7.48 6.00
C MET A 48 3.69 8.50 6.38
N THR A 49 2.96 9.04 5.39
CA THR A 49 1.86 9.99 5.64
C THR A 49 0.52 9.28 5.75
N VAL A 50 -0.46 9.97 6.34
CA VAL A 50 -1.83 9.45 6.45
C VAL A 50 -2.46 9.26 5.07
N GLU A 51 -2.15 10.14 4.12
CA GLU A 51 -2.62 10.08 2.73
C GLU A 51 -2.10 8.81 2.03
N LYS A 52 -0.82 8.46 2.20
CA LYS A 52 -0.25 7.23 1.64
C LYS A 52 -0.89 5.98 2.24
N ILE A 53 -1.22 6.00 3.53
CA ILE A 53 -1.95 4.90 4.19
C ILE A 53 -3.37 4.78 3.62
N GLN A 54 -4.04 5.90 3.34
CA GLN A 54 -5.35 5.89 2.69
C GLN A 54 -5.28 5.33 1.27
N GLU A 55 -4.34 5.80 0.45
CA GLU A 55 -4.13 5.30 -0.91
C GLU A 55 -3.84 3.80 -0.92
N PHE A 56 -2.99 3.33 0.00
CA PHE A 56 -2.70 1.91 0.15
C PHE A 56 -3.96 1.11 0.53
N CYS A 57 -4.69 1.52 1.57
CA CYS A 57 -5.89 0.80 2.00
C CYS A 57 -6.96 0.77 0.91
N GLN A 58 -7.14 1.87 0.17
CA GLN A 58 -8.06 1.93 -0.96
C GLN A 58 -7.62 0.98 -2.08
N SER A 59 -6.35 0.99 -2.46
CA SER A 59 -5.81 0.08 -3.47
C SER A 59 -6.00 -1.40 -3.09
N GLN A 60 -5.81 -1.75 -1.81
CA GLN A 60 -6.04 -3.12 -1.35
C GLN A 60 -7.52 -3.53 -1.40
N ILE A 61 -8.44 -2.63 -1.06
CA ILE A 61 -9.88 -2.85 -1.22
C ILE A 61 -10.22 -3.10 -2.68
N ASP A 62 -9.77 -2.22 -3.59
CA ASP A 62 -10.05 -2.34 -5.02
C ASP A 62 -9.54 -3.67 -5.60
N VAL A 63 -8.35 -4.12 -5.18
CA VAL A 63 -7.81 -5.43 -5.57
C VAL A 63 -8.70 -6.57 -5.08
N ILE A 64 -9.14 -6.54 -3.83
CA ILE A 64 -10.00 -7.59 -3.26
C ILE A 64 -11.35 -7.61 -3.96
N GLU A 65 -11.98 -6.45 -4.15
CA GLU A 65 -13.27 -6.33 -4.83
C GLU A 65 -13.20 -6.77 -6.28
N ASN A 66 -12.12 -6.44 -7.00
CA ASN A 66 -11.92 -6.91 -8.37
C ASN A 66 -11.75 -8.43 -8.44
N LYS A 67 -11.04 -9.03 -7.48
CA LYS A 67 -10.97 -10.49 -7.40
C LYS A 67 -12.32 -11.10 -7.01
N TRP A 68 -13.15 -10.45 -6.20
CA TRP A 68 -14.50 -10.97 -5.92
C TRP A 68 -15.45 -10.98 -7.13
N LYS A 69 -15.23 -10.09 -8.11
CA LYS A 69 -15.96 -10.08 -9.39
C LYS A 69 -15.61 -11.26 -10.29
N ASP A 70 -14.46 -11.89 -10.06
CA ASP A 70 -14.07 -13.11 -10.78
C ASP A 70 -15.04 -14.25 -10.41
N LEU A 71 -15.74 -14.77 -11.43
CA LEU A 71 -16.74 -15.82 -11.28
C LEU A 71 -16.11 -17.20 -11.06
N ASP A 72 -14.82 -17.35 -11.40
CA ASP A 72 -14.10 -18.62 -11.33
C ASP A 72 -13.42 -18.84 -9.96
N ILE A 73 -13.50 -17.87 -9.05
CA ILE A 73 -12.94 -18.00 -7.70
C ILE A 73 -13.90 -18.78 -6.79
N GLU A 74 -13.36 -19.85 -6.20
CA GLU A 74 -14.04 -20.63 -5.17
C GLU A 74 -14.53 -19.76 -4.01
N GLN A 75 -15.77 -20.01 -3.54
CA GLN A 75 -16.35 -19.25 -2.43
C GLN A 75 -15.49 -19.26 -1.15
N THR A 76 -14.78 -20.36 -0.90
CA THR A 76 -13.83 -20.50 0.23
C THR A 76 -12.74 -19.44 0.17
N LYS A 77 -12.15 -19.22 -1.01
CA LYS A 77 -11.13 -18.17 -1.24
C LYS A 77 -11.73 -16.76 -1.14
N LYS A 78 -12.99 -16.56 -1.55
CA LYS A 78 -13.68 -15.28 -1.34
C LYS A 78 -13.87 -14.99 0.14
N ALA A 79 -14.25 -16.01 0.93
CA ALA A 79 -14.45 -15.88 2.38
C ALA A 79 -13.18 -15.51 3.13
N GLU A 80 -12.01 -16.02 2.71
CA GLU A 80 -10.71 -15.67 3.29
C GLU A 80 -10.36 -14.18 3.17
N TRP A 81 -10.86 -13.49 2.14
CA TRP A 81 -10.56 -12.07 1.93
C TRP A 81 -11.52 -11.12 2.65
N ILE A 82 -12.67 -11.61 3.14
CA ILE A 82 -13.65 -10.79 3.87
C ILE A 82 -13.02 -10.13 5.11
N PRO A 83 -12.29 -10.85 5.99
CA PRO A 83 -11.65 -10.22 7.14
C PRO A 83 -10.64 -9.15 6.73
N ILE A 84 -9.86 -9.41 5.68
CA ILE A 84 -8.80 -8.50 5.18
C ILE A 84 -9.44 -7.21 4.64
N HIS A 85 -10.47 -7.35 3.81
CA HIS A 85 -11.26 -6.23 3.30
C HIS A 85 -11.83 -5.38 4.44
N ASN A 86 -12.40 -6.03 5.46
CA ASN A 86 -12.99 -5.34 6.61
C ASN A 86 -11.97 -4.53 7.40
N VAL A 87 -10.75 -5.06 7.56
CA VAL A 87 -9.66 -4.34 8.24
C VAL A 87 -9.28 -3.07 7.47
N TYR A 88 -9.05 -3.14 6.16
CA TYR A 88 -8.71 -1.96 5.36
C TYR A 88 -9.85 -0.93 5.32
N SER A 89 -11.09 -1.41 5.22
CA SER A 89 -12.28 -0.56 5.27
C SER A 89 -12.42 0.15 6.61
N ALA A 90 -12.20 -0.55 7.72
CA ALA A 90 -12.25 0.01 9.07
C ALA A 90 -11.15 1.05 9.29
N ILE A 91 -9.93 0.81 8.79
CA ILE A 91 -8.82 1.78 8.85
C ILE A 91 -9.17 3.04 8.05
N LEU A 92 -9.68 2.90 6.81
CA LEU A 92 -10.13 4.05 6.03
C LEU A 92 -11.23 4.84 6.72
N LEU A 93 -12.21 4.14 7.31
CA LEU A 93 -13.29 4.76 8.06
C LEU A 93 -12.75 5.52 9.28
N ALA A 94 -11.82 4.92 10.03
CA ALA A 94 -11.18 5.54 11.19
C ALA A 94 -10.35 6.77 10.82
N ILE A 95 -9.66 6.75 9.68
CA ILE A 95 -8.91 7.92 9.18
C ILE A 95 -9.86 9.03 8.72
N LYS A 96 -10.98 8.67 8.09
CA LYS A 96 -11.96 9.64 7.55
C LYS A 96 -12.90 10.20 8.64
N SER A 97 -13.11 9.47 9.73
CA SER A 97 -13.78 9.95 10.96
C SER A 97 -12.79 10.76 11.81
N PRO A 98 -13.11 11.84 12.55
CA PRO A 98 -14.21 12.79 12.54
C PRO A 98 -13.67 14.22 12.22
N LYS A 99 -12.87 14.39 11.15
CA LYS A 99 -12.62 15.74 10.58
C LYS A 99 -13.89 16.26 9.89
N ALA A 100 -14.57 15.42 9.13
CA ALA A 100 -15.84 15.77 8.48
C ALA A 100 -16.96 16.09 9.49
N ALA A 101 -17.03 15.37 10.62
CA ALA A 101 -17.98 15.66 11.69
C ALA A 101 -17.66 16.97 12.42
N ARG A 102 -16.37 17.29 12.62
CA ARG A 102 -15.93 18.59 13.15
C ARG A 102 -16.22 19.75 12.19
N GLU A 103 -15.92 19.60 10.91
CA GLU A 103 -16.21 20.64 9.89
C GLU A 103 -17.70 20.91 9.74
N ASN A 104 -18.55 19.87 9.83
CA ASN A 104 -20.00 20.05 9.82
C ASN A 104 -20.51 20.74 11.09
N LEU A 105 -19.97 20.37 12.26
CA LEU A 105 -20.28 21.04 13.53
C LEU A 105 -19.82 22.50 13.53
N GLU A 106 -18.63 22.81 12.99
CA GLU A 106 -18.15 24.18 12.85
C GLU A 106 -19.03 25.01 11.91
N LYS A 107 -19.44 24.45 10.76
CA LYS A 107 -20.40 25.13 9.86
C LYS A 107 -21.72 25.43 10.57
N GLN A 108 -22.27 24.45 11.29
CA GLN A 108 -23.52 24.63 12.04
C GLN A 108 -23.38 25.67 13.17
N LEU A 109 -22.26 25.67 13.89
CA LEU A 109 -22.00 26.65 14.95
C LEU A 109 -21.84 28.07 14.41
N ILE A 110 -21.20 28.24 13.24
CA ILE A 110 -21.05 29.54 12.56
C ILE A 110 -22.40 30.07 12.06
N GLU A 111 -23.28 29.19 11.56
CA GLU A 111 -24.63 29.58 11.12
C GLU A 111 -25.53 30.00 12.30
N LEU A 112 -25.38 29.39 13.48
CA LEU A 112 -26.16 29.71 14.68
C LEU A 112 -25.69 30.95 15.44
N THR A 113 -24.48 31.43 15.16
CA THR A 113 -23.86 32.59 15.83
C THR A 113 -23.84 33.86 14.95
N LYS A 114 -24.46 33.78 13.76
CA LYS A 114 -24.82 34.93 12.92
C LYS A 114 -26.27 35.34 13.15
#